data_AF-A0AAD2FLM8-F1
#
_entry.id   AF-A0AAD2FLM8-F1
#
_cell.length_a   1.000
_cell.length_b   1.000
_cell.length_c   1.000
_cell.angle_alpha   90.00
_cell.angle_beta   90.00
_cell.angle_gamma   90.00
#
_symmetry.space_group_name_H-M   'P 1'
#
loop_
_entity.id
_entity.type
_entity.pdbx_description
1 polymer ?
#
loop_
_entity_poly.entity_id
_entity_poly.type
_entity_poly.pdbx_seq_one_letter_code
_entity_poly.pdbx_strand_id
1 'polypeptide(L)'
;MIVSRSGKVVDVCGYDPSTTSRQLEVVTAAIAYNRPTTGETIILFLHQAIHFPNMDHHLLSTMQSRTNNVTINDRPKFLTACPNDNDHCILAPSDDLNDITRLPLPVRIHGTISYLNVRKPTAAEYATCEHVSLTANAPDWDPRTTKYQLVEDSLVDNAGRLLERGDLKNRHFISPLYSELSTNNPRIISETVSQEHAILHEIDPRLNDHHFSQQLSDMVQISSVWSAYKGPAVDAIKLARNWGIGIEAATKTIQATTQRGARTILHPSLTRR
;
A
#
# COMPACT_ATOMS: atom_id res chain seq x y z
N MET A 1 19.68 3.68 -21.01
CA MET A 1 20.92 3.16 -20.41
C MET A 1 20.53 2.34 -19.20
N ILE A 2 21.09 1.15 -19.00
CA ILE A 2 20.87 0.39 -17.76
C ILE A 2 21.77 0.98 -16.67
N VAL A 3 21.18 1.42 -15.57
CA VAL A 3 21.89 2.01 -14.42
C VAL A 3 22.24 0.93 -13.42
N SER A 4 21.28 0.06 -13.09
CA SER A 4 21.49 -1.06 -12.19
C SER A 4 20.59 -2.23 -12.58
N ARG A 5 21.03 -3.43 -12.21
CA ARG A 5 20.25 -4.67 -12.35
C ARG A 5 19.82 -5.10 -10.96
N SER A 6 18.52 -5.37 -10.79
CA SER A 6 17.98 -5.79 -9.48
C SER A 6 18.31 -7.24 -9.13
N GLY A 7 18.74 -8.05 -10.12
CA GLY A 7 18.87 -9.50 -10.01
C GLY A 7 17.53 -10.25 -10.09
N LYS A 8 16.41 -9.53 -10.14
CA LYS A 8 15.07 -10.11 -10.29
C LYS A 8 14.75 -10.36 -11.75
N VAL A 9 13.95 -11.39 -11.98
CA VAL A 9 13.44 -11.77 -13.29
C VAL A 9 11.92 -11.90 -13.25
N VAL A 10 11.29 -11.65 -14.38
CA VAL A 10 9.86 -11.85 -14.60
C VAL A 10 9.63 -12.70 -15.83
N ASP A 11 8.64 -13.58 -15.78
CA ASP A 11 8.20 -14.33 -16.95
C ASP A 11 7.21 -13.48 -17.75
N VAL A 12 7.55 -13.19 -18.99
CA VAL A 12 6.69 -12.50 -19.94
C VAL A 12 6.20 -13.51 -20.98
N CYS A 13 4.89 -13.57 -21.18
CA CYS A 13 4.27 -14.35 -22.25
C CYS A 13 3.38 -13.45 -23.12
N GLY A 14 3.12 -13.88 -24.35
CA GLY A 14 2.12 -13.25 -25.19
C GLY A 14 0.71 -13.49 -24.65
N TYR A 15 -0.26 -12.70 -25.12
CA TYR A 15 -1.67 -12.91 -24.77
C TYR A 15 -2.23 -14.24 -25.29
N ASP A 16 -1.69 -14.74 -26.40
CA ASP A 16 -1.97 -16.09 -26.87
C ASP A 16 -1.23 -17.11 -25.98
N PRO A 17 -1.94 -18.01 -25.26
CA PRO A 17 -1.33 -19.01 -24.40
C PRO A 17 -0.35 -19.96 -25.11
N SER A 18 -0.43 -20.08 -26.43
CA SER A 18 0.52 -20.87 -27.22
C SER A 18 1.90 -20.21 -27.36
N THR A 19 2.01 -18.92 -27.04
CA THR A 19 3.26 -18.16 -27.12
C THR A 19 4.20 -18.57 -25.99
N THR A 20 5.44 -18.93 -26.34
CA THR A 20 6.48 -19.28 -25.36
C THR A 20 6.78 -18.12 -24.42
N SER A 21 6.79 -18.40 -23.12
CA SER A 21 7.23 -17.44 -22.11
C SER A 21 8.73 -17.19 -22.18
N ARG A 22 9.16 -16.00 -21.80
CA ARG A 22 10.57 -15.60 -21.72
C ARG A 22 10.83 -14.99 -20.35
N GLN A 23 11.93 -15.40 -19.72
CA GLN A 23 12.42 -14.74 -18.52
C GLN A 23 13.23 -13.51 -18.90
N LEU A 24 12.86 -12.38 -18.32
CA LEU A 24 13.49 -11.10 -18.58
C LEU A 24 13.85 -10.42 -17.27
N GLU A 25 14.96 -9.70 -17.30
CA GLU A 25 15.48 -9.02 -16.11
C GLU A 25 14.73 -7.74 -15.81
N VAL A 26 14.59 -7.46 -14.51
CA VAL A 26 14.11 -6.20 -13.98
C VAL A 26 15.29 -5.28 -13.68
N VAL A 27 15.28 -4.08 -14.25
CA VAL A 27 16.39 -3.12 -14.19
C VAL A 27 15.91 -1.73 -13.78
N THR A 28 16.84 -0.92 -13.30
CA THR A 28 16.66 0.54 -13.33
C THR A 28 17.33 1.07 -14.58
N ALA A 29 16.58 1.81 -15.38
CA ALA A 29 17.05 2.44 -16.60
C ALA A 29 16.97 3.97 -16.51
N ALA A 30 17.93 4.65 -17.13
CA ALA A 30 17.92 6.09 -17.35
C ALA A 30 17.80 6.40 -18.85
N ILE A 31 16.89 7.30 -19.20
CA ILE A 31 16.66 7.79 -20.57
C ILE A 31 16.71 9.32 -20.56
N ALA A 32 17.26 9.92 -21.61
CA ALA A 32 17.30 11.36 -21.76
C ALA A 32 16.07 11.85 -22.53
N TYR A 33 15.45 12.91 -22.03
CA TYR A 33 14.40 13.67 -22.68
C TYR A 33 14.91 15.09 -22.95
N ASN A 34 14.72 15.58 -24.17
CA ASN A 34 15.06 16.94 -24.55
C ASN A 34 13.79 17.78 -24.57
N ARG A 35 13.70 18.78 -23.67
CA ARG A 35 12.54 19.66 -23.57
C ARG A 35 12.42 20.50 -24.85
N PRO A 36 11.32 20.41 -25.61
CA PRO A 36 11.20 21.09 -26.91
C PRO A 36 11.28 22.62 -26.82
N THR A 37 10.86 23.20 -25.70
CA THR A 37 10.77 24.66 -25.52
C THR A 37 12.11 25.30 -25.14
N THR A 38 12.92 24.63 -24.31
CA THR A 38 14.18 25.18 -23.78
C THR A 38 15.43 24.51 -24.35
N GLY A 39 15.30 23.32 -24.96
CA GLY A 39 16.44 22.48 -25.38
C GLY A 39 17.13 21.74 -24.22
N GLU A 40 16.71 22.00 -22.98
CA GLU A 40 17.27 21.37 -21.79
C GLU A 40 17.09 19.85 -21.82
N THR A 41 18.11 19.13 -21.36
CA THR A 41 18.07 17.67 -21.24
C THR A 41 17.78 17.28 -19.80
N ILE A 42 16.81 16.39 -19.63
CA ILE A 42 16.37 15.84 -18.34
C ILE A 42 16.55 14.32 -18.40
N ILE A 43 17.06 13.74 -17.33
CA ILE A 43 17.25 12.30 -17.21
C ILE A 43 16.03 11.71 -16.50
N LEU A 44 15.27 10.92 -17.23
CA LEU A 44 14.10 10.22 -16.72
C LEU A 44 14.50 8.83 -16.25
N PHE A 45 14.20 8.51 -15.00
CA PHE A 45 14.43 7.19 -14.41
C PHE A 45 13.20 6.30 -14.52
N LEU A 46 13.43 5.10 -15.02
CA LEU A 46 12.50 3.98 -15.06
C LEU A 46 13.03 2.90 -14.12
N HIS A 47 12.60 2.95 -12.87
CA HIS A 47 12.90 1.95 -11.86
C HIS A 47 12.02 0.72 -12.07
N GLN A 48 12.57 -0.45 -11.77
CA GLN A 48 11.85 -1.74 -11.86
C GLN A 48 11.23 -2.01 -13.24
N ALA A 49 11.90 -1.56 -14.31
CA ALA A 49 11.48 -1.78 -15.69
C ALA A 49 11.95 -3.14 -16.22
N ILE A 50 11.17 -3.77 -17.10
CA ILE A 50 11.54 -5.03 -17.75
C ILE A 50 12.45 -4.72 -18.94
N HIS A 51 13.66 -5.28 -18.95
CA HIS A 51 14.61 -5.07 -20.04
C HIS A 51 14.40 -6.07 -21.18
N PHE A 52 13.94 -5.58 -22.33
CA PHE A 52 13.88 -6.31 -23.59
C PHE A 52 15.02 -5.86 -24.51
N PRO A 53 16.08 -6.69 -24.70
CA PRO A 53 17.25 -6.28 -25.49
C PRO A 53 16.95 -5.98 -26.96
N ASN A 54 15.92 -6.62 -27.53
CA ASN A 54 15.60 -6.57 -28.95
C ASN A 54 14.41 -5.64 -29.26
N MET A 55 13.98 -4.79 -28.31
CA MET A 55 12.92 -3.81 -28.53
C MET A 55 13.52 -2.43 -28.78
N ASP A 56 13.13 -1.81 -29.89
CA ASP A 56 13.56 -0.46 -30.26
C ASP A 56 12.82 0.65 -29.50
N HIS A 57 11.71 0.30 -28.85
CA HIS A 57 10.87 1.23 -28.11
C HIS A 57 10.69 0.80 -26.66
N HIS A 58 10.52 1.79 -25.78
CA HIS A 58 10.20 1.54 -24.38
C HIS A 58 8.68 1.62 -24.18
N LEU A 59 8.13 0.67 -23.42
CA LEU A 59 6.75 0.71 -22.98
C LEU A 59 6.72 1.17 -21.53
N LEU A 60 6.06 2.29 -21.27
CA LEU A 60 5.90 2.82 -19.93
C LEU A 60 4.67 2.18 -19.28
N SER A 61 4.86 1.53 -18.13
CA SER A 61 3.73 1.11 -17.30
C SER A 61 3.07 2.34 -16.68
N THR A 62 1.93 2.74 -17.23
CA THR A 62 1.20 3.91 -16.75
C THR A 62 0.73 3.74 -15.30
N MET A 63 0.46 2.51 -14.86
CA MET A 63 0.10 2.22 -13.48
C MET A 63 1.28 2.49 -12.52
N GLN A 64 2.48 1.99 -12.84
CA GLN A 64 3.68 2.27 -12.02
C GLN A 64 3.97 3.77 -11.92
N SER A 65 3.75 4.51 -13.01
CA SER A 65 3.90 5.96 -13.01
C SER A 65 2.86 6.65 -12.12
N ARG A 66 1.58 6.28 -12.24
CA ARG A 66 0.50 6.83 -11.41
C ARG A 66 0.73 6.57 -9.90
N THR A 67 1.25 5.41 -9.55
CA THR A 67 1.62 5.08 -8.15
C THR A 67 2.86 5.85 -7.66
N ASN A 68 3.71 6.32 -8.58
CA ASN A 68 4.83 7.21 -8.27
C ASN A 68 4.46 8.69 -8.42
N ASN A 69 3.19 9.04 -8.18
CA ASN A 69 2.69 10.41 -8.25
C ASN A 69 2.92 11.11 -9.59
N VAL A 70 3.11 10.37 -10.69
CA VAL A 70 3.15 10.95 -12.04
C VAL A 70 1.73 10.98 -12.61
N THR A 71 1.29 12.14 -13.09
CA THR A 71 0.00 12.23 -13.77
C THR A 71 0.18 11.80 -15.23
N ILE A 72 -0.56 10.79 -15.66
CA ILE A 72 -0.59 10.32 -17.04
C ILE A 72 -1.90 10.77 -17.70
N ASN A 73 -1.83 11.82 -18.50
CA ASN A 73 -2.93 12.27 -19.35
C ASN A 73 -2.75 11.68 -20.74
N ASP A 74 -3.31 10.50 -20.97
CA ASP A 74 -3.14 9.71 -22.20
C ASP A 74 -4.17 10.02 -23.30
N ARG A 75 -5.26 10.74 -22.96
CA ARG A 75 -6.26 11.20 -23.94
C ARG A 75 -5.65 12.23 -24.91
N PRO A 76 -5.65 11.96 -26.23
CA PRO A 76 -5.21 12.91 -27.24
C PRO A 76 -5.95 14.24 -27.18
N LYS A 77 -5.24 15.36 -27.37
CA LYS A 77 -5.83 16.71 -27.35
C LYS A 77 -7.00 16.86 -28.34
N PHE A 78 -6.89 16.26 -29.53
CA PHE A 78 -7.95 16.32 -30.55
C PHE A 78 -9.23 15.54 -30.19
N LEU A 79 -9.16 14.65 -29.19
CA LEU A 79 -10.31 13.93 -28.64
C LEU A 79 -10.83 14.58 -27.36
N THR A 80 -10.26 15.69 -26.89
CA THR A 80 -10.69 16.40 -25.68
C THR A 80 -11.56 17.59 -26.07
N ALA A 81 -12.68 17.80 -25.36
CA ALA A 81 -13.67 18.83 -25.72
C ALA A 81 -13.11 20.27 -25.58
N CYS A 82 -12.24 20.52 -24.61
CA CYS A 82 -11.56 21.81 -24.39
C CYS A 82 -10.11 21.54 -23.96
N PRO A 83 -9.21 21.20 -24.91
CA PRO A 83 -7.85 20.81 -24.57
C PRO A 83 -7.04 22.02 -24.06
N ASN A 84 -6.16 21.76 -23.10
CA ASN A 84 -5.14 22.68 -22.60
C ASN A 84 -3.75 22.04 -22.72
N ASP A 85 -2.71 22.72 -22.25
CA ASP A 85 -1.32 22.27 -22.38
C ASP A 85 -1.01 20.96 -21.62
N ASN A 86 -1.77 20.66 -20.56
CA ASN A 86 -1.61 19.46 -19.74
C ASN A 86 -2.33 18.23 -20.31
N ASP A 87 -3.22 18.38 -21.30
CA ASP A 87 -3.81 17.22 -22.00
C ASP A 87 -2.76 16.50 -22.85
N HIS A 88 -2.90 15.18 -23.04
CA HIS A 88 -1.93 14.38 -23.81
C HIS A 88 -0.47 14.62 -23.39
N CYS A 89 -0.23 14.57 -22.07
CA CYS A 89 1.01 14.96 -21.43
C CYS A 89 1.29 14.06 -20.23
N ILE A 90 2.57 13.77 -19.97
CA ILE A 90 3.02 13.16 -18.72
C ILE A 90 3.47 14.30 -17.81
N LEU A 91 2.88 14.43 -16.63
CA LEU A 91 3.24 15.47 -15.65
C LEU A 91 4.02 14.82 -14.51
N ALA A 92 5.35 14.92 -14.59
CA ALA A 92 6.22 14.38 -13.57
C ALA A 92 6.24 15.30 -12.33
N PRO A 93 6.23 14.74 -11.11
CA PRO A 93 6.34 15.53 -9.89
C PRO A 93 7.74 16.16 -9.77
N SER A 94 7.81 17.30 -9.10
CA SER A 94 9.07 17.83 -8.58
C SER A 94 9.56 16.92 -7.45
N ASP A 95 10.88 16.81 -7.29
CA ASP A 95 11.49 16.10 -6.16
C ASP A 95 11.40 16.91 -4.85
N ASP A 96 11.14 18.23 -4.93
CA ASP A 96 10.85 19.05 -3.75
C ASP A 96 9.39 18.87 -3.32
N LEU A 97 9.18 18.34 -2.11
CA LEU A 97 7.87 18.11 -1.51
C LEU A 97 7.04 19.40 -1.32
N ASN A 98 7.69 20.57 -1.28
CA ASN A 98 7.01 21.86 -1.19
C ASN A 98 6.68 22.43 -2.57
N ASP A 99 7.28 21.87 -3.62
CA ASP A 99 7.06 22.29 -4.99
C ASP A 99 5.91 21.49 -5.61
N ILE A 100 4.75 22.13 -5.68
CA ILE A 100 3.57 21.57 -6.34
C ILE A 100 3.68 21.63 -7.87
N THR A 101 4.74 22.22 -8.41
CA THR A 101 4.96 22.34 -9.85
C THR A 101 5.21 20.95 -10.43
N ARG A 102 4.60 20.69 -11.59
CA ARG A 102 4.80 19.45 -12.34
C ARG A 102 5.59 19.77 -13.59
N LEU A 103 6.61 18.98 -13.88
CA LEU A 103 7.33 19.04 -15.14
C LEU A 103 6.47 18.44 -16.25
N PRO A 104 6.02 19.24 -17.25
CA PRO A 104 5.26 18.71 -18.37
C PRO A 104 6.18 18.04 -19.40
N LEU A 105 5.82 16.82 -19.77
CA LEU A 105 6.44 16.03 -20.83
C LEU A 105 5.38 15.76 -21.92
N PRO A 106 5.20 16.68 -22.88
CA PRO A 106 4.18 16.53 -23.93
C PRO A 106 4.39 15.26 -24.74
N VAL A 107 3.32 14.48 -24.88
CA VAL A 107 3.32 13.24 -25.64
C VAL A 107 2.92 13.56 -27.09
N ARG A 108 3.43 12.79 -28.04
CA ARG A 108 3.12 12.91 -29.47
C ARG A 108 2.38 11.67 -29.95
N ILE A 109 1.79 11.74 -31.13
CA ILE A 109 1.10 10.60 -31.75
C ILE A 109 1.82 10.21 -33.03
N HIS A 110 2.07 8.91 -33.19
CA HIS A 110 2.49 8.29 -34.44
C HIS A 110 1.43 7.25 -34.83
N GLY A 111 0.63 7.58 -35.86
CA GLY A 111 -0.55 6.80 -36.20
C GLY A 111 -1.59 6.83 -35.07
N THR A 112 -1.75 5.72 -34.36
CA THR A 112 -2.64 5.59 -33.19
C THR A 112 -1.90 5.45 -31.87
N ILE A 113 -0.57 5.53 -31.88
CA ILE A 113 0.28 5.26 -30.72
C ILE A 113 0.80 6.58 -30.13
N SER A 114 0.53 6.78 -28.85
CA SER A 114 1.08 7.87 -28.04
C SER A 114 2.53 7.54 -27.65
N TYR A 115 3.47 8.46 -27.89
CA TYR A 115 4.89 8.27 -27.60
C TYR A 115 5.59 9.54 -27.11
N LEU A 116 6.64 9.36 -26.31
CA LEU A 116 7.55 10.43 -25.88
C LEU A 116 8.90 10.27 -26.59
N ASN A 117 9.44 11.36 -27.12
CA ASN A 117 10.77 11.35 -27.75
C ASN A 117 11.86 11.27 -26.69
N VAL A 118 12.55 10.14 -26.63
CA VAL A 118 13.62 9.88 -25.68
C VAL A 118 14.81 9.24 -26.38
N ARG A 119 15.98 9.34 -25.77
CA ARG A 119 17.21 8.73 -26.28
C ARG A 119 18.08 8.20 -25.14
N LYS A 120 19.16 7.50 -25.49
CA LYS A 120 20.19 7.14 -24.52
C LYS A 120 20.90 8.41 -24.02
N PRO A 121 21.04 8.61 -22.70
CA PRO A 121 21.83 9.70 -22.17
C PRO A 121 23.32 9.47 -22.41
N THR A 122 24.07 10.57 -22.56
CA THR A 122 25.54 10.54 -22.48
C THR A 122 25.99 10.49 -21.03
N ALA A 123 27.25 10.10 -20.79
CA ALA A 123 27.81 10.06 -19.43
C ALA A 123 27.84 11.44 -18.76
N ALA A 124 28.11 12.50 -19.54
CA ALA A 124 28.10 13.87 -19.04
C ALA A 124 26.68 14.30 -18.61
N GLU A 125 25.68 14.10 -19.48
CA GLU A 125 24.28 14.41 -19.16
C GLU A 125 23.79 13.63 -17.93
N TYR A 126 24.13 12.35 -17.85
CA TYR A 126 23.79 11.54 -16.67
C TYR A 126 24.39 12.10 -15.37
N ALA A 127 25.60 12.67 -15.42
CA ALA A 127 26.25 13.21 -14.23
C ALA A 127 25.75 14.62 -13.84
N THR A 128 25.28 15.43 -14.79
CA THR A 128 25.06 16.86 -14.57
C THR A 128 23.62 17.34 -14.75
N CYS A 129 22.80 16.66 -15.55
CA CYS A 129 21.43 17.08 -15.82
C CYS A 129 20.49 16.74 -14.66
N GLU A 130 19.34 17.42 -14.62
CA GLU A 130 18.25 17.12 -13.69
C GLU A 130 17.76 15.67 -13.85
N HIS A 131 17.53 14.98 -12.74
CA HIS A 131 17.04 13.60 -12.70
C HIS A 131 15.61 13.59 -12.19
N VAL A 132 14.72 12.89 -12.87
CA VAL A 132 13.31 12.79 -12.50
C VAL A 132 12.88 11.32 -12.57
N SER A 133 12.28 10.80 -11.50
CA SER A 133 11.82 9.41 -11.46
C SER A 133 10.38 9.28 -11.94
N LEU A 134 10.17 8.56 -13.05
CA LEU A 134 8.82 8.32 -13.60
C LEU A 134 8.13 7.09 -13.01
N THR A 135 8.84 6.27 -12.26
CA THR A 135 8.37 5.03 -11.62
C THR A 135 9.10 4.89 -10.29
N ALA A 136 8.60 4.07 -9.36
CA ALA A 136 9.17 3.99 -8.02
C ALA A 136 10.27 2.92 -7.90
N ASN A 137 11.32 3.23 -7.14
CA ASN A 137 12.37 2.25 -6.78
C ASN A 137 11.94 1.28 -5.67
N ALA A 138 10.95 1.66 -4.87
CA ALA A 138 10.32 0.87 -3.81
C ALA A 138 8.85 1.29 -3.65
N PRO A 139 7.96 0.41 -3.15
CA PRO A 139 8.19 -0.99 -2.83
C PRO A 139 8.44 -1.86 -4.08
N ASP A 140 8.74 -3.13 -3.84
CA ASP A 140 8.95 -4.10 -4.91
C ASP A 140 7.71 -4.20 -5.81
N TRP A 141 7.92 -4.03 -7.11
CA TRP A 141 6.87 -4.13 -8.11
C TRP A 141 6.56 -5.60 -8.41
N ASP A 142 5.31 -5.99 -8.17
CA ASP A 142 4.75 -7.28 -8.58
C ASP A 142 3.73 -7.08 -9.73
N PRO A 143 4.04 -7.51 -10.96
CA PRO A 143 3.10 -7.42 -12.09
C PRO A 143 1.86 -8.30 -11.95
N ARG A 144 1.86 -9.29 -11.04
CA ARG A 144 0.75 -10.24 -10.85
C ARG A 144 -0.14 -9.87 -9.66
N THR A 145 0.12 -8.74 -9.04
CA THR A 145 -0.67 -8.28 -7.89
C THR A 145 -2.12 -8.02 -8.27
N THR A 146 -3.04 -8.53 -7.46
CA THR A 146 -4.48 -8.23 -7.57
C THR A 146 -4.89 -7.03 -6.73
N LYS A 147 -3.95 -6.40 -6.01
CA LYS A 147 -4.25 -5.30 -5.09
C LYS A 147 -4.95 -4.12 -5.79
N TYR A 148 -4.49 -3.72 -6.98
CA TYR A 148 -5.13 -2.65 -7.75
C TYR A 148 -6.55 -2.99 -8.18
N GLN A 149 -6.80 -4.25 -8.54
CA GLN A 149 -8.13 -4.73 -8.91
C GLN A 149 -9.08 -4.67 -7.71
N LEU A 150 -8.67 -5.23 -6.56
CA LEU A 150 -9.47 -5.22 -5.33
C LEU A 150 -9.84 -3.79 -4.93
N VAL A 151 -8.89 -2.88 -5.11
CA VAL A 151 -9.07 -1.46 -4.85
C VAL A 151 -10.11 -0.85 -5.80
N GLU A 152 -9.98 -1.02 -7.11
CA GLU A 152 -10.95 -0.50 -8.09
C GLU A 152 -12.34 -1.10 -7.88
N ASP A 153 -12.45 -2.42 -7.70
CA ASP A 153 -13.70 -3.15 -7.47
C ASP A 153 -14.40 -2.67 -6.18
N SER A 154 -13.63 -2.26 -5.16
CA SER A 154 -14.18 -1.72 -3.92
C SER A 154 -14.79 -0.32 -4.07
N LEU A 155 -14.48 0.39 -5.16
CA LEU A 155 -15.00 1.74 -5.41
C LEU A 155 -16.29 1.78 -6.24
N VAL A 156 -16.67 0.67 -6.85
CA VAL A 156 -17.75 0.61 -7.83
C VAL A 156 -18.84 -0.39 -7.43
N ASP A 157 -20.08 -0.11 -7.85
CA ASP A 157 -21.17 -1.07 -7.78
C ASP A 157 -21.09 -2.11 -8.90
N ASN A 158 -22.01 -3.07 -8.90
CA ASN A 158 -22.07 -4.13 -9.92
C ASN A 158 -22.29 -3.59 -11.35
N ALA A 159 -22.66 -2.32 -11.52
CA ALA A 159 -22.80 -1.68 -12.83
C ALA A 159 -21.60 -0.79 -13.19
N GLY A 160 -20.51 -0.83 -12.41
CA GLY A 160 -19.31 -0.03 -12.61
C GLY A 160 -19.50 1.45 -12.29
N ARG A 161 -20.59 1.82 -11.61
CA ARG A 161 -20.78 3.20 -11.15
C ARG A 161 -20.04 3.36 -9.84
N LEU A 162 -19.40 4.52 -9.66
CA LEU A 162 -18.80 4.86 -8.38
C LEU A 162 -19.84 4.74 -7.28
N LEU A 163 -19.53 3.95 -6.26
CA LEU A 163 -20.35 3.87 -5.05
C LEU A 163 -20.47 5.28 -4.48
N GLU A 164 -21.70 5.69 -4.19
CA GLU A 164 -21.99 6.97 -3.59
C GLU A 164 -21.37 6.98 -2.19
N ARG A 165 -20.20 7.61 -2.09
CA ARG A 165 -19.63 7.99 -0.82
C ARG A 165 -20.54 9.10 -0.32
N GLY A 166 -21.20 8.90 0.81
CA GLY A 166 -22.18 9.84 1.37
C GLY A 166 -21.69 11.29 1.47
N ASP A 167 -22.57 12.15 1.98
CA ASP A 167 -22.43 13.61 1.97
C ASP A 167 -21.01 14.13 2.16
N LEU A 168 -20.66 15.15 1.35
CA LEU A 168 -19.37 15.82 1.07
C LEU A 168 -18.54 16.31 2.28
N LYS A 169 -18.79 15.83 3.50
CA LYS A 169 -17.99 16.07 4.70
C LYS A 169 -17.32 14.81 5.26
N ASN A 170 -17.90 13.62 5.07
CA ASN A 170 -17.32 12.36 5.53
C ASN A 170 -17.22 11.38 4.38
N ARG A 171 -16.05 11.38 3.72
CA ARG A 171 -15.72 10.40 2.69
C ARG A 171 -15.41 9.07 3.37
N HIS A 172 -16.34 8.13 3.30
CA HIS A 172 -16.12 6.78 3.80
C HIS A 172 -15.26 5.99 2.80
N PHE A 173 -14.08 5.55 3.24
CA PHE A 173 -13.23 4.58 2.53
C PHE A 173 -12.95 3.40 3.46
N ILE A 174 -13.01 2.18 2.94
CA ILE A 174 -12.33 1.04 3.56
C ILE A 174 -10.90 1.05 2.99
N SER A 175 -9.95 1.47 3.82
CA SER A 175 -8.65 2.06 3.44
C SER A 175 -7.42 1.12 3.35
N PRO A 176 -7.36 -0.13 3.87
CA PRO A 176 -6.05 -0.73 4.12
C PRO A 176 -5.21 -1.02 2.86
N LEU A 177 -5.80 -1.08 1.66
CA LEU A 177 -5.07 -1.34 0.41
C LEU A 177 -4.42 -0.10 -0.21
N TYR A 178 -4.92 1.11 0.03
CA TYR A 178 -4.40 2.31 -0.65
C TYR A 178 -3.08 2.81 -0.06
N SER A 179 -2.93 2.74 1.27
CA SER A 179 -1.71 3.17 1.97
C SER A 179 -0.47 2.39 1.50
N GLU A 180 -0.60 1.07 1.30
CA GLU A 180 0.51 0.22 0.82
C GLU A 180 0.89 0.46 -0.64
N LEU A 181 -0.07 0.81 -1.50
CA LEU A 181 0.15 0.96 -2.95
C LEU A 181 0.67 2.35 -3.34
N SER A 182 0.65 3.28 -2.39
CA SER A 182 0.75 4.71 -2.65
C SER A 182 1.85 5.39 -1.85
N THR A 183 2.94 4.68 -1.49
CA THR A 183 4.02 5.18 -0.62
C THR A 183 4.63 6.51 -1.08
N ASN A 184 4.56 6.81 -2.40
CA ASN A 184 5.13 8.02 -3.00
C ASN A 184 4.08 9.01 -3.53
N ASN A 185 2.77 8.77 -3.31
CA ASN A 185 1.72 9.72 -3.69
C ASN A 185 1.10 10.33 -2.42
N PRO A 186 1.71 11.41 -1.88
CA PRO A 186 1.37 11.97 -0.57
C PRO A 186 -0.07 12.49 -0.52
N ARG A 187 -0.66 12.86 -1.66
CA ARG A 187 -2.06 13.27 -1.71
C ARG A 187 -2.99 12.11 -1.40
N ILE A 188 -2.76 10.95 -2.01
CA ILE A 188 -3.54 9.74 -1.74
C ILE A 188 -3.30 9.29 -0.30
N ILE A 189 -2.05 9.26 0.18
CA ILE A 189 -1.75 8.90 1.58
C ILE A 189 -2.45 9.84 2.56
N SER A 190 -2.32 11.15 2.39
CA SER A 190 -2.91 12.13 3.31
C SER A 190 -4.43 12.08 3.31
N GLU A 191 -5.07 11.90 2.14
CA GLU A 191 -6.53 11.81 2.06
C GLU A 191 -7.03 10.49 2.66
N THR A 192 -6.30 9.38 2.50
CA THR A 192 -6.71 8.04 2.98
C THR A 192 -6.40 7.81 4.46
N VAL A 193 -5.15 8.05 4.90
CA VAL A 193 -4.71 7.86 6.30
C VAL A 193 -5.47 8.78 7.25
N SER A 194 -5.68 10.05 6.87
CA SER A 194 -6.42 11.01 7.71
C SER A 194 -7.87 10.59 7.93
N GLN A 195 -8.50 9.98 6.92
CA GLN A 195 -9.90 9.55 6.98
C GLN A 195 -10.07 8.20 7.68
N GLU A 196 -9.18 7.24 7.45
CA GLU A 196 -9.16 5.98 8.19
C GLU A 196 -8.94 6.20 9.68
N HIS A 197 -7.98 7.08 10.04
CA HIS A 197 -7.71 7.41 11.43
C HIS A 197 -8.93 8.00 12.13
N ALA A 198 -9.62 8.94 11.48
CA ALA A 198 -10.80 9.59 12.02
C ALA A 198 -11.97 8.61 12.20
N ILE A 199 -12.25 7.77 11.20
CA ILE A 199 -13.39 6.84 11.22
C ILE A 199 -13.18 5.71 12.23
N LEU A 200 -12.03 5.04 12.20
CA LEU A 200 -11.77 3.93 13.13
C LEU A 200 -11.72 4.46 14.57
N HIS A 201 -11.16 5.65 14.79
CA HIS A 201 -11.15 6.28 16.10
C HIS A 201 -12.56 6.72 16.58
N GLU A 202 -13.46 7.14 15.68
CA GLU A 202 -14.85 7.47 16.02
C GLU A 202 -15.68 6.23 16.40
N ILE A 203 -15.44 5.08 15.76
CA ILE A 203 -16.16 3.83 16.03
C ILE A 203 -15.63 3.14 17.30
N ASP A 204 -14.34 2.83 17.32
CA ASP A 204 -13.61 2.36 18.50
C ASP A 204 -12.11 2.68 18.33
N PRO A 205 -11.50 3.49 19.20
CA PRO A 205 -10.08 3.85 19.11
C PRO A 205 -9.10 2.66 19.10
N ARG A 206 -9.56 1.43 19.41
CA ARG A 206 -8.78 0.18 19.28
C ARG A 206 -8.78 -0.43 17.88
N LEU A 207 -9.74 -0.07 17.03
CA LEU A 207 -9.80 -0.54 15.64
C LEU A 207 -8.78 0.19 14.75
N ASN A 208 -8.28 1.34 15.21
CA ASN A 208 -7.20 2.07 14.57
C ASN A 208 -5.85 1.47 15.00
N ASP A 209 -5.18 0.75 14.09
CA ASP A 209 -3.90 0.08 14.39
C ASP A 209 -2.81 1.00 14.94
N HIS A 210 -2.75 2.26 14.48
CA HIS A 210 -1.76 3.23 14.93
C HIS A 210 -2.05 3.76 16.34
N HIS A 211 -3.32 4.07 16.64
CA HIS A 211 -3.71 4.51 17.98
C HIS A 211 -3.70 3.35 18.98
N PHE A 212 -4.10 2.15 18.55
CA PHE A 212 -4.01 0.93 19.34
C PHE A 212 -2.57 0.56 19.69
N SER A 213 -1.63 0.66 18.75
CA SER A 213 -0.20 0.41 19.01
C SER A 213 0.43 1.48 19.91
N GLN A 214 0.06 2.75 19.78
CA GLN A 214 0.46 3.81 20.71
C GLN A 214 -0.11 3.59 22.11
N GLN A 215 -1.41 3.29 22.23
CA GLN A 215 -2.04 2.98 23.51
C GLN A 215 -1.45 1.73 24.17
N LEU A 216 -1.14 0.69 23.41
CA LEU A 216 -0.41 -0.46 23.93
C LEU A 216 0.96 -0.03 24.44
N SER A 217 1.69 0.79 23.69
CA SER A 217 3.02 1.26 24.12
C SER A 217 2.96 2.13 25.38
N ASP A 218 1.95 2.99 25.50
CA ASP A 218 1.77 3.90 26.64
C ASP A 218 1.16 3.22 27.88
N MET A 219 0.30 2.21 27.69
CA MET A 219 -0.37 1.48 28.79
C MET A 219 0.39 0.21 29.22
N VAL A 220 1.49 -0.14 28.57
CA VAL A 220 2.34 -1.26 28.98
C VAL A 220 3.19 -0.86 30.18
N GLN A 221 2.63 -1.04 31.37
CA GLN A 221 3.39 -1.27 32.60
C GLN A 221 3.72 -2.78 32.67
N ILE A 222 4.85 -3.21 32.10
CA ILE A 222 5.37 -4.56 32.34
C ILE A 222 5.87 -4.62 33.79
N SER A 223 4.96 -4.84 34.71
CA SER A 223 5.32 -5.35 36.04
C SER A 223 5.37 -6.86 35.92
N SER A 224 6.55 -7.44 36.12
CA SER A 224 6.71 -8.89 36.21
C SER A 224 5.88 -9.42 37.37
N VAL A 225 4.75 -10.07 37.09
CA VAL A 225 3.91 -10.68 38.12
C VAL A 225 4.45 -12.07 38.41
N TRP A 226 5.24 -12.20 39.47
CA TRP A 226 5.56 -13.49 40.05
C TRP A 226 4.36 -13.99 40.85
N SER A 227 3.72 -15.04 40.34
CA SER A 227 2.67 -15.78 41.06
C SER A 227 3.30 -16.97 41.77
N ALA A 228 3.35 -16.92 43.10
CA ALA A 228 3.61 -18.13 43.89
C ALA A 228 2.35 -19.02 43.87
N TYR A 229 2.55 -20.30 43.55
CA TYR A 229 1.48 -21.30 43.43
C TYR A 229 0.63 -21.34 44.71
N LYS A 230 -0.62 -20.84 44.66
CA LYS A 230 -1.60 -21.01 45.73
C LYS A 230 -2.49 -22.20 45.37
N GLY A 231 -2.53 -23.19 46.26
CA GLY A 231 -3.35 -24.38 46.10
C GLY A 231 -4.85 -24.07 45.96
N PRO A 232 -5.65 -25.06 45.48
CA PRO A 232 -7.06 -24.86 45.16
C PRO A 232 -7.87 -24.40 46.38
N ALA A 233 -8.62 -23.31 46.21
CA ALA A 233 -9.35 -22.63 47.29
C ALA A 233 -10.59 -23.39 47.83
N VAL A 234 -10.87 -24.60 47.34
CA VAL A 234 -12.06 -25.38 47.71
C VAL A 234 -11.66 -26.82 48.06
N ASP A 235 -11.98 -27.23 49.29
CA ASP A 235 -11.69 -28.55 49.84
C ASP A 235 -12.85 -29.53 49.61
N ALA A 236 -12.56 -30.83 49.45
CA ALA A 236 -13.51 -31.88 49.07
C ALA A 236 -14.65 -32.03 50.08
N ILE A 237 -14.36 -31.81 51.36
CA ILE A 237 -15.36 -31.89 52.44
C ILE A 237 -16.40 -30.77 52.30
N LYS A 238 -15.95 -29.55 51.96
CA LYS A 238 -16.86 -28.42 51.70
C LYS A 238 -17.71 -28.65 50.46
N LEU A 239 -17.14 -29.23 49.40
CA LEU A 239 -17.86 -29.54 48.17
C LEU A 239 -18.93 -30.62 48.41
N ALA A 240 -18.57 -31.71 49.09
CA ALA A 240 -19.49 -32.80 49.44
C ALA A 240 -20.70 -32.29 50.23
N ARG A 241 -20.47 -31.44 51.23
CA ARG A 241 -21.53 -30.84 52.05
C ARG A 241 -22.45 -29.92 51.24
N ASN A 242 -21.88 -29.07 50.41
CA ASN A 242 -22.67 -28.08 49.66
C ASN A 242 -23.48 -28.72 48.53
N TRP A 243 -22.97 -29.80 47.93
CA TRP A 243 -23.58 -30.42 46.74
C TRP A 243 -24.31 -31.73 47.08
N GLY A 244 -24.28 -32.18 48.34
CA GLY A 244 -24.96 -33.40 48.78
C GLY A 244 -24.39 -34.67 48.15
N ILE A 245 -23.13 -34.65 47.73
CA ILE A 245 -22.45 -35.78 47.09
C ILE A 245 -21.51 -36.49 48.07
N GLY A 246 -21.27 -37.78 47.84
CA GLY A 246 -20.30 -38.55 48.63
C GLY A 246 -18.88 -37.98 48.53
N ILE A 247 -18.09 -38.10 49.61
CA ILE A 247 -16.73 -37.52 49.70
C ILE A 247 -15.81 -38.03 48.58
N GLU A 248 -15.94 -39.28 48.17
CA GLU A 248 -15.20 -39.85 47.03
C GLU A 248 -15.59 -39.22 45.69
N ALA A 249 -16.87 -38.88 45.50
CA ALA A 249 -17.34 -38.19 44.31
C ALA A 249 -16.83 -36.73 44.30
N ALA A 250 -16.82 -36.07 45.46
CA ALA A 250 -16.30 -34.71 45.60
C ALA A 250 -14.79 -34.62 45.33
N THR A 251 -14.00 -35.57 45.83
CA THR A 251 -12.55 -35.63 45.57
C THR A 251 -12.25 -35.85 44.09
N LYS A 252 -12.95 -36.79 43.43
CA LYS A 252 -12.84 -36.99 41.98
C LYS A 252 -13.24 -35.74 41.19
N THR A 253 -14.28 -35.04 41.65
CA THR A 253 -14.73 -33.79 41.02
C THR A 253 -13.64 -32.72 41.07
N ILE A 254 -13.00 -32.50 42.22
CA ILE A 254 -11.92 -31.51 42.36
C ILE A 254 -10.72 -31.87 41.47
N GLN A 255 -10.36 -33.16 41.39
CA GLN A 255 -9.27 -33.61 40.52
C GLN A 255 -9.58 -33.42 39.03
N ALA A 256 -10.83 -33.66 38.62
CA ALA A 256 -11.26 -33.50 37.23
C ALA A 256 -11.49 -32.03 36.84
N THR A 257 -11.85 -31.17 37.80
CA THR A 257 -12.18 -29.74 37.57
C THR A 257 -11.06 -28.81 38.05
N THR A 258 -9.85 -28.98 37.54
CA THR A 258 -8.88 -27.88 37.58
C THR A 258 -9.29 -26.81 36.58
N GLN A 259 -9.97 -25.75 37.05
CA GLN A 259 -10.19 -24.55 36.25
C GLN A 259 -8.84 -23.95 35.86
N ARG A 260 -8.46 -24.10 34.59
CA ARG A 260 -7.26 -23.45 34.01
C ARG A 260 -7.39 -21.93 33.88
N GLY A 261 -8.54 -21.36 34.19
CA GLY A 261 -8.76 -19.92 34.27
C GLY A 261 -9.04 -19.50 35.70
N ALA A 262 -8.02 -19.00 36.41
CA ALA A 262 -8.27 -18.22 37.62
C ALA A 262 -8.96 -16.92 37.20
N ARG A 263 -10.22 -16.71 37.63
CA ARG A 263 -10.84 -15.39 37.56
C ARG A 263 -10.16 -14.50 38.60
N THR A 264 -9.17 -13.73 38.16
CA THR A 264 -8.55 -12.69 38.99
C THR A 264 -9.58 -11.58 39.18
N ILE A 265 -10.12 -11.46 40.40
CA ILE A 265 -10.93 -10.30 40.77
C ILE A 265 -9.92 -9.17 41.05
N LEU A 266 -9.88 -8.17 40.17
CA LEU A 266 -8.93 -7.06 40.27
C LEU A 266 -9.13 -6.19 41.53
N HIS A 267 -10.27 -6.29 42.22
CA HIS A 267 -10.52 -5.62 43.51
C HIS A 267 -11.47 -6.43 44.43
N PRO A 268 -10.98 -7.10 45.47
CA PRO A 268 -11.81 -7.94 46.36
C PRO A 268 -12.71 -7.16 47.34
N SER A 269 -12.68 -5.83 47.34
CA SER A 269 -13.46 -4.98 48.27
C SER A 269 -14.86 -4.59 47.77
N LEU A 270 -15.23 -4.90 46.53
CA LEU A 270 -16.51 -4.44 45.94
C LEU A 270 -17.64 -5.47 45.96
N THR A 271 -17.46 -6.64 46.59
CA THR A 271 -18.53 -7.62 46.77
C THR A 271 -18.94 -7.70 48.24
N ARG A 272 -19.56 -6.62 48.72
CA ARG A 272 -20.45 -6.68 49.88
C ARG A 272 -21.61 -5.71 49.71
N ARG A 273 -22.71 -6.22 49.17
CA ARG A 273 -24.07 -5.84 49.54
C ARG A 273 -24.99 -7.03 49.29
#